data_AF-U6D5D6-F1
#
_entry.id   AF-U6D5D6-F1
#
_cell.length_a   1.000
_cell.length_b   1.000
_cell.length_c   1.000
_cell.angle_alpha   90.00
_cell.angle_beta   90.00
_cell.angle_gamma   90.00
#
_symmetry.space_group_name_H-M   'P 1'
#
loop_
_entity.id
_entity.type
_entity.pdbx_description
1 polymer ?
#
loop_
_entity_poly.entity_id
_entity_poly.type
_entity_poly.pdbx_seq_one_letter_code
_entity_poly.pdbx_strand_id
1 'polypeptide(L)'
;EFSEENLEFWLACEEFKKTRSTAKLVSKAHRIFEEFVDVQAPREVNIDFQTREATRKNMQEPSLTCFDQAQGKVHSLMEKDSYPRFLRSKMYLDLLSQSQRRLS
;
A
#
# COMPACT_ATOMS: atom_id res chain seq x y z
N GLU A 1 4.04 -11.17 -11.14
CA GLU A 1 2.74 -10.55 -10.86
C GLU A 1 2.81 -9.10 -11.28
N PHE A 2 1.66 -8.52 -11.61
CA PHE A 2 1.48 -7.09 -11.87
C PHE A 2 0.59 -6.57 -10.73
N SER A 3 1.19 -6.37 -9.56
CA SER A 3 0.48 -6.04 -8.31
C SER A 3 1.34 -5.25 -7.32
N GLU A 4 2.43 -4.64 -7.82
CA GLU A 4 3.40 -3.86 -7.05
C GLU A 4 2.79 -2.57 -6.48
N GLU A 5 1.74 -2.04 -7.10
CA GLU A 5 1.00 -0.87 -6.62
C GLU A 5 0.46 -1.07 -5.20
N ASN A 6 0.10 -2.32 -4.83
CA ASN A 6 -0.39 -2.62 -3.49
C ASN A 6 0.69 -2.40 -2.42
N LEU A 7 1.91 -2.86 -2.69
CA LEU A 7 3.02 -2.70 -1.76
C LEU A 7 3.47 -1.24 -1.72
N GLU A 8 3.53 -0.58 -2.87
CA GLU A 8 3.96 0.81 -2.96
C GLU A 8 2.97 1.78 -2.32
N PHE A 9 1.66 1.57 -2.50
CA PHE A 9 0.63 2.29 -1.76
C PHE A 9 0.77 2.07 -0.26
N TRP A 10 0.95 0.82 0.18
CA TRP A 10 1.10 0.50 1.60
C TRP A 10 2.32 1.21 2.21
N LEU A 11 3.46 1.22 1.51
CA LEU A 11 4.67 1.94 1.92
C LEU A 11 4.46 3.46 1.92
N ALA A 12 3.74 3.99 0.94
CA ALA A 12 3.40 5.41 0.89
C ALA A 12 2.53 5.83 2.09
N CYS A 13 1.58 4.98 2.52
CA CYS A 13 0.79 5.20 3.74
C CYS A 13 1.66 5.17 5.01
N GLU A 14 2.59 4.22 5.13
CA GLU A 14 3.51 4.18 6.28
C GLU A 14 4.41 5.41 6.38
N GLU A 15 4.85 5.93 5.22
CA GLU A 15 5.65 7.15 5.16
C GLU A 15 4.79 8.42 5.36
N PHE A 16 3.51 8.38 4.98
CA PHE A 16 2.55 9.43 5.25
C PHE A 16 2.32 9.61 6.76
N LYS A 17 2.13 8.52 7.51
CA LYS A 17 1.91 8.53 8.97
C LYS A 17 3.04 9.16 9.78
N LYS A 18 4.25 9.24 9.22
CA LYS A 18 5.43 9.86 9.86
C LYS A 18 5.51 11.37 9.64
N THR A 19 4.58 11.95 8.88
CA THR A 19 4.63 13.36 8.48
C THR A 19 4.25 14.28 9.63
N ARG A 20 5.17 15.19 10.00
CA ARG A 20 4.98 16.10 11.14
C ARG A 20 4.44 17.49 10.77
N SER A 21 4.62 17.90 9.52
CA SER A 21 4.19 19.22 9.04
C SER A 21 2.82 19.12 8.38
N THR A 22 1.87 19.94 8.83
CA THR A 22 0.51 19.99 8.28
C THR A 22 0.50 20.26 6.77
N ALA A 23 1.31 21.21 6.30
CA ALA A 23 1.41 21.52 4.88
C ALA A 23 1.93 20.32 4.06
N LYS A 24 2.94 19.60 4.58
CA LYS A 24 3.44 18.37 3.95
C LYS A 24 2.45 17.22 4.02
N LEU A 25 1.65 17.15 5.08
CA LEU A 25 0.62 16.14 5.25
C LEU A 25 -0.43 16.30 4.17
N VAL A 26 -1.00 17.50 4.01
CA VAL A 26 -2.03 17.76 2.99
C VAL A 26 -1.51 17.44 1.59
N SER A 27 -0.30 17.90 1.24
CA SER A 27 0.27 17.65 -0.09
C SER A 27 0.59 16.17 -0.35
N LYS A 28 1.14 15.45 0.64
CA LYS A 28 1.34 13.99 0.53
C LYS A 28 0.01 13.26 0.41
N ALA A 29 -1.02 13.66 1.15
CA ALA A 29 -2.33 13.03 1.07
C ALA A 29 -2.90 13.15 -0.34
N HIS A 30 -2.84 14.34 -0.95
CA HIS A 30 -3.35 14.54 -2.32
C HIS A 30 -2.59 13.68 -3.32
N ARG A 31 -1.25 13.66 -3.22
CA ARG A 31 -0.42 12.83 -4.08
C ARG A 31 -0.73 11.33 -3.95
N ILE A 32 -0.91 10.82 -2.73
CA ILE A 32 -1.26 9.40 -2.52
C ILE A 32 -2.64 9.10 -3.09
N PHE A 33 -3.59 10.00 -2.91
CA PHE A 33 -4.95 9.83 -3.42
C PHE A 33 -4.98 9.78 -4.95
N GLU A 34 -4.32 10.72 -5.62
CA GLU A 34 -4.26 10.81 -7.08
C GLU A 34 -3.47 9.65 -7.72
N GLU A 35 -2.42 9.17 -7.06
CA GLU A 35 -1.57 8.09 -7.57
C GLU A 35 -2.19 6.71 -7.41
N PHE A 36 -2.92 6.47 -6.31
CA PHE A 36 -3.33 5.12 -5.91
C PHE A 36 -4.84 4.92 -5.63
N VAL A 37 -5.60 5.96 -5.27
CA VAL A 37 -6.97 5.78 -4.73
C VAL A 37 -8.06 6.24 -5.69
N ASP A 38 -7.81 7.30 -6.45
CA ASP A 38 -8.77 7.79 -7.44
C ASP A 38 -9.11 6.68 -8.47
N VAL A 39 -10.33 6.71 -9.02
CA VAL A 39 -10.76 5.76 -10.06
C VAL A 39 -9.98 5.95 -11.36
N GLN A 40 -9.38 7.12 -11.55
CA GLN A 40 -8.52 7.43 -12.69
C GLN A 40 -7.03 7.37 -12.33
N ALA A 41 -6.70 6.87 -11.14
CA ALA A 41 -5.33 6.80 -10.69
C ALA A 41 -4.50 5.87 -11.59
N PRO A 42 -3.29 6.27 -12.01
CA PRO A 42 -2.45 5.45 -12.88
C PRO A 42 -2.04 4.12 -12.24
N ARG A 43 -2.09 4.06 -10.90
CA ARG A 43 -1.71 2.90 -10.08
C ARG A 43 -2.78 2.57 -9.07
N GLU A 44 -4.03 2.64 -9.51
CA GLU A 44 -5.21 2.37 -8.70
C GLU A 44 -5.10 1.03 -7.95
N VAL A 45 -5.24 1.07 -6.61
CA VAL A 45 -5.29 -0.13 -5.78
C VAL A 45 -6.70 -0.74 -5.76
N ASN A 46 -6.77 -2.07 -5.68
CA ASN A 46 -8.04 -2.79 -5.70
C ASN A 46 -8.76 -2.71 -4.33
N ILE A 47 -9.56 -1.65 -4.14
CA ILE A 47 -10.40 -1.43 -2.95
C ILE A 47 -11.88 -1.26 -3.31
N ASP A 48 -12.75 -1.67 -2.38
CA ASP A 48 -14.20 -1.53 -2.54
C ASP A 48 -14.65 -0.06 -2.56
N PHE A 49 -15.81 0.19 -3.19
CA PHE A 49 -16.38 1.54 -3.33
C PHE A 49 -16.55 2.24 -1.98
N GLN A 50 -17.00 1.52 -0.96
CA GLN A 50 -17.22 2.10 0.37
C GLN A 50 -15.92 2.62 0.99
N THR A 51 -14.84 1.86 0.86
CA THR A 51 -13.51 2.24 1.36
C THR A 51 -12.98 3.46 0.60
N ARG A 52 -13.14 3.48 -0.72
CA ARG A 52 -12.72 4.63 -1.54
C ARG A 52 -13.47 5.91 -1.20
N GLU A 53 -14.78 5.84 -1.05
CA GLU A 53 -15.59 7.00 -0.66
C GLU A 53 -15.25 7.49 0.75
N ALA A 54 -14.96 6.57 1.68
CA ALA A 54 -14.47 6.95 3.01
C ALA A 54 -13.14 7.71 2.93
N THR A 55 -12.19 7.21 2.14
CA THR A 55 -10.92 7.92 1.92
C THR A 55 -11.14 9.27 1.24
N ARG A 56 -12.02 9.37 0.24
CA ARG A 56 -12.35 10.66 -0.40
C ARG A 56 -12.94 11.67 0.59
N LYS A 57 -13.76 11.24 1.54
CA LYS A 57 -14.26 12.11 2.61
C LYS A 57 -13.14 12.59 3.54
N ASN A 58 -12.24 11.68 3.93
CA ASN A 58 -11.08 12.03 4.75
C ASN A 58 -10.16 13.06 4.07
N MET A 59 -10.12 13.09 2.73
CA MET A 59 -9.35 14.07 1.97
C MET A 59 -9.84 15.52 2.11
N GLN A 60 -11.06 15.75 2.61
CA GLN A 60 -11.56 17.11 2.88
C GLN A 60 -10.80 17.78 4.02
N GLU A 61 -10.41 16.99 5.03
CA GLU A 61 -9.57 17.44 6.15
C GLU A 61 -8.52 16.35 6.44
N PRO A 62 -7.41 16.31 5.68
CA PRO A 62 -6.43 15.24 5.80
C PRO A 62 -5.81 15.16 7.21
N SER A 63 -5.86 13.96 7.79
CA SER A 63 -5.20 13.61 9.05
C SER A 63 -4.27 12.41 8.86
N LEU A 64 -3.50 12.04 9.89
CA LEU A 64 -2.60 10.88 9.81
C LEU A 64 -3.32 9.54 9.59
N THR A 65 -4.63 9.49 9.86
CA THR A 65 -5.47 8.29 9.69
C THR A 65 -6.23 8.26 8.37
N CYS A 66 -5.99 9.24 7.47
CA CYS A 66 -6.73 9.43 6.22
C CYS A 66 -6.87 8.14 5.38
N PHE A 67 -5.81 7.32 5.37
CA PHE A 67 -5.70 6.11 4.55
C PHE A 67 -5.85 4.80 5.33
N ASP A 68 -6.11 4.81 6.65
CA ASP A 68 -6.03 3.59 7.47
C ASP A 68 -6.92 2.46 6.98
N GLN A 69 -8.16 2.78 6.59
CA GLN A 69 -9.11 1.78 6.07
C GLN A 69 -8.63 1.21 4.72
N ALA A 70 -8.22 2.08 3.79
CA ALA A 70 -7.73 1.68 2.49
C ALA A 70 -6.45 0.84 2.60
N GLN A 71 -5.50 1.29 3.42
CA GLN A 71 -4.26 0.59 3.69
C GLN A 71 -4.52 -0.80 4.31
N GLY A 72 -5.47 -0.91 5.24
CA GLY A 72 -5.86 -2.19 5.83
C GLY A 72 -6.45 -3.16 4.81
N LYS A 73 -7.27 -2.67 3.87
CA LYS A 73 -7.82 -3.50 2.78
C LYS A 73 -6.72 -4.01 1.86
N VAL A 74 -5.81 -3.15 1.43
CA VAL A 74 -4.68 -3.50 0.57
C VAL A 74 -3.71 -4.46 1.27
N HIS A 75 -3.45 -4.26 2.56
CA HIS A 75 -2.67 -5.20 3.36
C HIS A 75 -3.33 -6.59 3.36
N SER A 76 -4.63 -6.69 3.65
CA SER A 76 -5.34 -7.97 3.67
C SER A 76 -5.37 -8.64 2.30
N LEU A 77 -5.46 -7.85 1.22
CA LEU A 77 -5.36 -8.36 -0.15
C LEU A 77 -4.01 -9.01 -0.41
N MET A 78 -2.91 -8.30 -0.13
CA MET A 78 -1.56 -8.85 -0.29
C MET A 78 -1.33 -10.10 0.58
N GLU A 79 -1.78 -10.07 1.83
CA GLU A 79 -1.62 -11.17 2.79
C GLU A 79 -2.34 -12.46 2.34
N LYS A 80 -3.53 -12.33 1.73
CA LYS A 80 -4.34 -13.48 1.32
C LYS A 80 -3.99 -13.99 -0.08
N ASP A 81 -3.42 -13.16 -0.93
CA ASP A 81 -3.26 -13.44 -2.36
C ASP A 81 -1.78 -13.50 -2.79
N SER A 82 -1.09 -12.36 -2.81
CA SER A 82 0.30 -12.27 -3.26
C SER A 82 1.28 -12.99 -2.33
N TYR A 83 1.11 -12.86 -1.01
CA TYR A 83 2.07 -13.38 -0.03
C TYR A 83 2.18 -14.92 -0.01
N PRO A 84 1.08 -15.70 -0.01
CA PRO A 84 1.16 -17.16 -0.08
C PRO A 84 1.80 -17.64 -1.39
N ARG A 85 1.60 -16.93 -2.50
CA ARG A 85 2.25 -17.22 -3.79
C ARG A 85 3.74 -16.87 -3.75
N PHE A 86 4.11 -15.74 -3.16
CA PHE A 86 5.51 -15.35 -2.95
C PHE A 86 6.29 -16.41 -2.18
N LEU A 87 5.75 -16.94 -1.08
CA LEU A 87 6.40 -18.00 -0.29
C LEU A 87 6.62 -19.32 -1.05
N ARG A 88 5.87 -19.56 -2.12
CA ARG A 88 6.03 -20.73 -3.00
C ARG A 88 6.79 -20.40 -4.29
N SER A 89 7.11 -19.13 -4.50
CA SER A 89 7.75 -18.66 -5.72
C SER A 89 9.21 -19.11 -5.79
N LYS A 90 9.71 -19.29 -7.01
CA LYS A 90 11.12 -19.56 -7.26
C LYS A 90 12.03 -18.50 -6.62
N MET A 91 11.63 -17.23 -6.68
CA MET A 91 12.39 -16.12 -6.10
C MET A 91 12.67 -16.34 -4.61
N TYR A 92 11.64 -16.65 -3.82
CA TYR A 92 11.79 -16.87 -2.39
C TYR A 92 12.58 -18.15 -2.09
N LEU A 93 12.32 -19.24 -2.81
CA LEU A 93 13.03 -20.50 -2.64
C LEU A 93 14.53 -20.40 -2.99
N ASP A 94 14.86 -19.65 -4.05
CA ASP A 94 16.25 -19.39 -4.44
C ASP A 94 16.97 -18.57 -3.35
N LEU A 95 16.32 -17.55 -2.79
CA LEU A 95 16.86 -16.76 -1.66
C LEU A 95 17.10 -17.62 -0.41
N LEU A 96 16.17 -18.51 -0.06
CA LEU A 96 16.33 -19.46 1.04
C LEU A 96 17.53 -20.41 0.82
N SER A 97 17.68 -20.92 -0.40
CA SER A 97 18.80 -21.82 -0.71
C SER A 97 20.15 -21.11 -0.58
N GLN A 98 20.22 -19.84 -0.99
CA GLN A 98 21.43 -19.02 -0.89
C GLN A 98 21.75 -18.66 0.56
N SER A 99 20.74 -18.37 1.39
CA SER A 99 20.97 -18.05 2.80
C SER A 99 21.49 -19.27 3.57
N GLN A 100 20.97 -20.47 3.30
CA GLN A 100 21.44 -21.70 3.92
C GLN A 100 22.90 -22.03 3.56
N ARG A 101 23.30 -21.83 2.29
CA ARG A 101 24.69 -22.01 1.84
C ARG A 101 25.68 -21.03 2.48
N ARG A 102 25.22 -19.84 2.89
CA ARG A 102 26.07 -18.85 3.57
C ARG A 102 26.27 -19.18 5.05
N LEU A 103 25.39 -19.99 5.63
CA LEU A 103 25.42 -20.38 7.04
C LEU A 103 26.13 -21.73 7.27
N SER A 104 26.33 -22.52 6.21
CA SER A 104 27.13 -23.76 6.19
C SER A 104 28.59 -23.50 5.86
#